data_AF-A0A4Q9DLX2-F1
#
_entry.id   AF-A0A4Q9DLX2-F1
#
_cell.length_a   1.000
_cell.length_b   1.000
_cell.length_c   1.000
_cell.angle_alpha   90.00
_cell.angle_beta   90.00
_cell.angle_gamma   90.00
#
_symmetry.space_group_name_H-M   'P 1'
#
loop_
_entity.id
_entity.type
_entity.pdbx_description
1 polymer ?
#
loop_
_entity_poly.entity_id
_entity_poly.type
_entity_poly.pdbx_seq_one_letter_code
_entity_poly.pdbx_strand_id
1 'polypeptide(L)' 'MPLANCKGCGKLMISRKMPYCPDCKTKQDLLYRQIRDYLKENPGSTLLDVHTNTGIPISTVIELRKEDYIPYS' A
#
# COMPACT_ATOMS: atom_id res chain seq x y z
N MET A 1 -0.09 21.91 18.86
CA MET A 1 -0.21 20.66 18.08
C MET A 1 0.53 20.85 16.76
N PRO A 2 1.51 20.01 16.42
CA PRO A 2 2.16 20.09 15.11
C PRO A 2 1.21 19.63 14.01
N LEU A 3 1.18 20.39 12.91
CA LEU A 3 0.45 20.03 11.69
C LEU A 3 1.42 19.41 10.67
N ALA A 4 0.93 18.50 9.85
CA ALA A 4 1.69 17.86 8.79
C ALA A 4 0.77 17.59 7.58
N ASN A 5 1.35 17.58 6.38
CA ASN A 5 0.64 17.17 5.17
C ASN A 5 0.74 15.66 5.00
N CYS A 6 -0.35 15.03 4.59
CA CYS A 6 -0.38 13.62 4.20
C CYS A 6 0.57 13.35 3.03
N LYS A 7 1.48 12.39 3.17
CA LYS A 7 2.36 11.99 2.06
C LYS A 7 1.61 11.39 0.87
N GLY A 8 0.43 10.82 1.08
CA GLY A 8 -0.36 10.16 0.02
C GLY A 8 -1.27 11.11 -0.77
N CYS A 9 -1.87 12.12 -0.12
CA CYS A 9 -2.85 13.01 -0.77
C CYS A 9 -2.62 14.50 -0.54
N GLY A 10 -1.59 14.89 0.21
CA GLY A 10 -1.28 16.29 0.53
C GLY A 10 -2.20 16.95 1.56
N LYS A 11 -3.26 16.27 2.05
CA LYS A 11 -4.21 16.81 3.03
C LYS A 11 -3.51 17.24 4.33
N LEU A 12 -3.78 18.46 4.78
CA LEU A 12 -3.31 18.95 6.08
C LEU A 12 -4.01 18.20 7.22
N MET A 13 -3.23 17.69 8.17
CA MET A 13 -3.71 16.93 9.33
C MET A 13 -2.84 17.18 10.56
N ILE A 14 -3.34 16.78 11.74
CA ILE A 14 -2.52 16.74 12.96
C ILE A 14 -1.40 15.71 12.73
N SER A 15 -0.16 16.10 13.01
CA SER A 15 0.99 15.22 12.89
C SER A 15 0.83 14.01 13.81
N ARG A 16 1.05 12.82 13.24
CA ARG A 16 0.97 11.51 13.89
C ARG A 16 2.25 10.75 13.57
N LYS A 17 2.48 9.62 14.26
CA LYS A 17 3.58 8.70 13.92
C LYS A 17 3.54 8.23 12.46
N MET A 18 2.34 8.08 11.89
CA MET A 18 2.14 7.68 10.50
C MET A 18 2.10 8.92 9.59
N PRO A 19 2.81 8.94 8.45
CA PRO A 19 2.82 10.07 7.52
C PRO A 19 1.56 10.17 6.63
N TYR A 20 0.61 9.25 6.78
CA TYR A 20 -0.62 9.19 5.98
C TYR A 20 -1.85 9.56 6.81
N CYS A 21 -2.83 10.21 6.18
CA CYS A 21 -4.12 10.48 6.79
C CYS A 21 -4.95 9.19 6.92
N PRO A 22 -6.01 9.17 7.75
CA PRO A 22 -6.85 7.98 7.92
C PRO A 22 -7.38 7.42 6.60
N ASP A 23 -7.83 8.29 5.69
CA ASP A 23 -8.37 7.89 4.39
C ASP A 23 -7.31 7.21 3.51
N CYS A 24 -6.11 7.78 3.43
CA CYS A 24 -4.99 7.18 2.69
C CYS A 24 -4.55 5.86 3.30
N LYS A 25 -4.50 5.79 4.64
CA LYS A 25 -4.17 4.54 5.34
C LYS A 25 -5.19 3.45 5.01
N THR A 26 -6.49 3.74 5.08
CA THR A 26 -7.53 2.77 4.72
C THR A 26 -7.42 2.31 3.27
N LYS A 27 -7.11 3.21 2.34
CA LYS A 27 -6.85 2.85 0.94
C LYS A 27 -5.64 1.92 0.80
N GLN A 28 -4.55 2.20 1.51
CA GLN A 28 -3.38 1.33 1.52
C GLN A 28 -3.69 -0.04 2.10
N ASP A 29 -4.44 -0.12 3.20
CA ASP A 29 -4.86 -1.39 3.80
C ASP A 29 -5.71 -2.23 2.82
N LEU A 30 -6.60 -1.60 2.04
CA LEU A 30 -7.40 -2.28 1.02
C LEU A 30 -6.54 -2.80 -0.14
N LEU A 31 -5.63 -1.96 -0.66
CA LEU A 31 -4.72 -2.36 -1.74
C LEU A 31 -3.82 -3.52 -1.30
N TYR A 32 -3.32 -3.45 -0.06
CA TYR A 32 -2.51 -4.52 0.53
C TYR A 32 -3.29 -5.84 0.61
N ARG A 33 -4.54 -5.81 1.08
CA ARG A 33 -5.39 -7.03 1.11
C ARG A 33 -5.56 -7.61 -0.28
N GLN A 34 -5.88 -6.76 -1.27
CA GLN A 34 -6.09 -7.20 -2.65
C GLN A 34 -4.82 -7.85 -3.24
N ILE A 35 -3.65 -7.24 -3.03
CA ILE A 35 -2.36 -7.81 -3.47
C ILE A 35 -2.09 -9.12 -2.74
N ARG A 36 -2.30 -9.17 -1.43
CA ARG A 36 -2.07 -10.38 -0.63
C ARG A 36 -2.95 -11.53 -1.06
N ASP A 37 -4.23 -11.28 -1.31
CA ASP A 37 -5.19 -12.31 -1.73
C ASP A 37 -4.84 -12.81 -3.13
N TYR A 38 -4.49 -11.92 -4.06
CA TYR A 38 -4.02 -12.29 -5.39
C TYR A 38 -2.75 -13.17 -5.33
N LEU A 39 -1.77 -12.79 -4.51
CA LEU A 39 -0.50 -13.52 -4.36
C LEU A 39 -0.67 -14.87 -3.66
N LYS A 40 -1.68 -15.02 -2.81
CA LYS A 40 -2.05 -16.32 -2.21
C LYS A 40 -2.63 -17.27 -3.24
N GLU A 41 -3.49 -16.77 -4.12
CA GLU A 41 -4.12 -17.57 -5.18
C GLU A 41 -3.15 -17.88 -6.33
N ASN A 42 -2.19 -16.99 -6.57
CA ASN A 42 -1.23 -17.07 -7.67
C ASN A 42 0.21 -17.05 -7.15
N PRO A 43 0.68 -18.12 -6.49
CA PRO A 43 2.06 -18.18 -5.98
C PRO A 43 3.06 -18.07 -7.13
N GLY A 44 4.10 -17.25 -6.95
CA GLY A 44 5.14 -17.01 -7.97
C GLY A 44 4.81 -15.90 -8.98
N SER A 45 3.67 -15.21 -8.83
CA SER A 45 3.33 -14.06 -9.66
C SER A 45 4.38 -12.95 -9.60
N THR A 46 4.68 -12.35 -10.73
CA THR A 46 5.58 -11.19 -10.82
C THR A 46 4.86 -9.89 -10.49
N LEU A 47 5.62 -8.81 -10.27
CA LEU A 47 5.04 -7.46 -10.09
C LEU A 47 4.15 -7.04 -11.27
N LEU A 48 4.51 -7.47 -12.49
CA LEU A 48 3.75 -7.17 -13.69
C LEU A 48 2.43 -7.93 -13.72
N ASP A 49 2.41 -9.18 -13.26
CA ASP A 49 1.19 -10.00 -13.17
C ASP A 49 0.21 -9.39 -12.17
N VAL A 50 0.71 -8.96 -11.01
CA VAL A 50 -0.09 -8.23 -10.01
C VAL A 50 -0.69 -6.97 -10.64
N HIS A 51 0.12 -6.13 -11.30
CA HIS A 51 -0.37 -4.92 -11.95
C HIS A 51 -1.43 -5.20 -13.01
N THR A 52 -1.18 -6.20 -13.87
CA THR A 52 -2.06 -6.54 -15.00
C THR A 52 -3.40 -7.10 -14.52
N ASN A 53 -3.41 -7.90 -13.44
CA ASN A 53 -4.63 -8.54 -12.94
C ASN A 53 -5.39 -7.69 -11.92
N THR A 54 -4.70 -6.90 -11.10
CA THR A 54 -5.33 -6.08 -10.04
C THR A 54 -5.56 -4.64 -10.45
N GLY A 55 -4.89 -4.16 -11.51
CA GLY A 55 -4.86 -2.76 -11.92
C GLY A 55 -4.04 -1.85 -11.01
N ILE A 56 -3.39 -2.40 -9.97
CA ILE A 56 -2.65 -1.61 -8.99
C ILE A 56 -1.30 -1.17 -9.59
N PRO A 57 -0.91 0.12 -9.49
CA PRO A 57 0.35 0.59 -10.04
C PRO A 57 1.56 -0.16 -9.49
N ILE A 58 2.52 -0.49 -10.35
CA ILE A 58 3.75 -1.22 -9.98
C ILE A 58 4.51 -0.49 -8.85
N SER A 59 4.54 0.84 -8.86
CA SER A 59 5.15 1.66 -7.81
C SER A 59 4.54 1.39 -6.42
N THR A 60 3.23 1.25 -6.35
CA THR A 60 2.50 0.93 -5.10
C THR A 60 2.81 -0.49 -4.63
N VAL A 61 2.89 -1.46 -5.55
CA VAL A 61 3.27 -2.84 -5.19
C VAL A 61 4.71 -2.90 -4.65
N ILE A 62 5.62 -2.11 -5.22
CA ILE A 62 7.02 -2.01 -4.74
C ILE A 62 7.10 -1.36 -3.35
N GLU A 63 6.33 -0.30 -3.08
CA GLU A 63 6.30 0.35 -1.77
C GLU A 63 5.82 -0.62 -0.68
N LEU A 64 4.80 -1.43 -0.98
CA LEU A 64 4.27 -2.45 -0.06
C LEU A 64 5.26 -3.58 0.24
N ARG A 65 6.26 -3.82 -0.61
CA ARG A 65 7.33 -4.80 -0.34
C ARG A 65 8.35 -4.28 0.68
N LYS A 66 8.52 -2.96 0.81
CA LYS A 66 9.50 -2.35 1.73
C LYS A 66 9.00 -2.26 3.17
N GLU A 67 7.70 -2.15 3.37
CA GLU A 67 7.09 -2.34 4.69
C GLU A 67 6.93 -3.85 4.89
N ASP A 68 7.41 -4.39 6.02
CA ASP A 68 7.45 -5.81 6.48
C ASP A 68 6.07 -6.52 6.53
N TYR A 69 5.23 -6.34 5.52
CA TYR A 69 3.86 -6.77 5.45
C TYR A 69 3.67 -7.98 4.52
N ILE A 70 4.65 -8.37 3.71
CA ILE A 70 4.53 -9.54 2.83
C ILE A 70 5.37 -10.69 3.40
N PRO A 71 4.77 -11.69 4.08
CA PRO A 71 5.49 -12.90 4.44
C PRO A 71 5.65 -13.74 3.16
N TYR A 72 6.82 -13.67 2.55
CA TYR A 72 7.32 -14.73 1.71
C TYR A 72 8.44 -15.44 2.45
N SER A 73 8.16 -16.66 2.89
CA SER A 73 9.12 -17.70 3.24
C SER A 73 8.41 -19.05 3.14
#